data_AF-V9ILS5-F1
#
_entry.id   AF-V9ILS5-F1
#
_cell.length_a   1.000
_cell.length_b   1.000
_cell.length_c   1.000
_cell.angle_alpha   90.00
_cell.angle_beta   90.00
_cell.angle_gamma   90.00
#
_symmetry.space_group_name_H-M   'P 1'
#
loop_
_entity.id
_entity.type
_entity.pdbx_description
1 polymer ?
#
loop_
_entity_poly.entity_id
_entity_poly.type
_entity_poly.pdbx_seq_one_letter_code
_entity_poly.pdbx_strand_id
1 'polypeptide(L)'
;MLNSSINDREDQYQKLINFTKEIDQEIIKITSALNWTIESIKLDDDNKLVCPYDSSHQISKKNLHQHLERCQWKQEGYNEFDVPLPESSLSLNSYSSIKLDSQTQNKILWEAKEKDPTMKIANYECSTWHKRYISFFISFYIYIYSHYI
;
A
#
# COMPACT_ATOMS: atom_id res chain seq x y z
N MET A 1 -30.02 -40.04 -35.07
CA MET A 1 -29.79 -39.47 -33.72
C MET A 1 -28.52 -38.61 -33.63
N LEU A 2 -27.42 -38.92 -34.34
CA LEU A 2 -26.19 -38.11 -34.31
C LEU A 2 -26.33 -36.66 -34.83
N ASN A 3 -27.18 -36.42 -35.84
CA ASN A 3 -27.32 -35.09 -36.45
C ASN A 3 -28.06 -34.06 -35.57
N SER A 4 -28.92 -34.47 -34.63
CA SER A 4 -29.59 -33.51 -33.74
C SER A 4 -28.61 -32.93 -32.73
N SER A 5 -27.73 -33.78 -32.15
CA SER A 5 -26.72 -33.36 -31.18
C SER A 5 -25.69 -32.37 -31.74
N ILE A 6 -25.35 -32.46 -33.03
CA ILE A 6 -24.44 -31.52 -33.69
C ILE A 6 -25.14 -30.18 -33.93
N ASN A 7 -26.39 -30.21 -34.38
CA ASN A 7 -27.20 -29.00 -34.57
C ASN A 7 -27.45 -28.26 -33.25
N ASP A 8 -27.71 -28.99 -32.16
CA ASP A 8 -27.91 -28.39 -30.84
C ASP A 8 -26.65 -27.68 -30.34
N ARG A 9 -25.47 -28.26 -30.60
CA ARG A 9 -24.17 -27.68 -30.24
C ARG A 9 -23.87 -26.42 -31.07
N GLU A 10 -24.19 -26.43 -32.36
CA GLU A 10 -24.04 -25.27 -33.22
C GLU A 10 -24.98 -24.13 -32.79
N ASP A 11 -26.23 -24.44 -32.46
CA ASP A 11 -27.18 -23.44 -31.95
C ASP A 11 -26.71 -22.80 -30.63
N GLN A 12 -26.16 -23.60 -29.70
CA GLN A 12 -25.55 -23.08 -28.48
C GLN A 12 -24.35 -22.17 -28.76
N TYR A 13 -23.51 -22.54 -29.73
CA TYR A 13 -22.35 -21.74 -30.13
C TYR A 13 -22.79 -20.40 -30.72
N GLN A 14 -23.79 -20.39 -31.60
CA GLN A 14 -24.32 -19.16 -32.18
C GLN A 14 -24.97 -18.26 -31.12
N LYS A 15 -25.70 -18.83 -30.16
CA LYS A 15 -26.24 -18.08 -29.01
C LYS A 15 -25.14 -17.39 -28.21
N LEU A 16 -24.03 -18.09 -27.94
CA LEU A 16 -22.90 -17.52 -27.19
C LEU A 16 -22.23 -16.38 -27.97
N ILE A 17 -22.05 -16.53 -29.28
CA ILE A 17 -21.50 -15.47 -30.15
C ILE A 17 -22.41 -14.24 -30.13
N ASN A 18 -23.72 -14.44 -30.31
CA ASN A 18 -24.66 -13.32 -30.35
C ASN A 18 -24.72 -12.60 -29.01
N PHE A 19 -24.77 -13.34 -27.91
CA PHE A 19 -24.67 -12.76 -26.57
C PHE A 19 -23.39 -11.93 -26.39
N THR A 20 -22.24 -12.46 -26.80
CA THR A 20 -20.96 -11.74 -26.68
C THR A 20 -20.97 -10.45 -27.51
N LYS A 21 -21.54 -10.48 -28.72
CA LYS A 21 -21.68 -9.29 -29.57
C LYS A 21 -22.62 -8.25 -28.98
N GLU A 22 -23.73 -8.67 -28.39
CA GLU A 22 -24.68 -7.76 -27.73
C GLU A 22 -24.01 -7.05 -26.55
N ILE A 23 -23.29 -7.79 -25.70
CA ILE A 23 -22.55 -7.21 -24.59
C ILE A 23 -21.46 -6.24 -25.06
N ASP A 24 -20.71 -6.58 -26.11
CA ASP A 24 -19.67 -5.70 -26.67
C ASP A 24 -20.27 -4.38 -27.19
N GLN A 25 -21.43 -4.45 -27.86
CA GLN A 25 -22.16 -3.26 -28.30
C GLN A 25 -22.65 -2.40 -27.13
N GLU A 26 -23.17 -3.00 -26.07
CA GLU A 26 -23.59 -2.26 -24.87
C GLU A 26 -22.41 -1.57 -24.18
N ILE A 27 -21.26 -2.25 -24.06
CA ILE A 27 -20.03 -1.66 -23.54
C ILE A 27 -19.62 -0.45 -24.39
N ILE A 28 -19.60 -0.59 -25.72
CA ILE A 28 -19.25 0.52 -26.64
C ILE A 28 -20.20 1.70 -26.48
N LYS A 29 -21.51 1.47 -26.34
CA LYS A 29 -22.50 2.54 -26.12
C LYS A 29 -22.21 3.29 -24.81
N ILE A 30 -21.99 2.56 -23.72
CA ILE A 30 -21.71 3.14 -22.39
C ILE A 30 -20.41 3.95 -22.43
N THR A 31 -19.33 3.38 -22.98
CA THR A 31 -18.03 4.08 -23.03
C THR A 31 -18.11 5.32 -23.93
N SER A 32 -18.82 5.24 -25.06
CA SER A 32 -19.02 6.38 -25.96
C SER A 32 -19.81 7.50 -25.31
N ALA A 33 -20.84 7.18 -24.51
CA ALA A 33 -21.61 8.17 -23.76
C ALA A 33 -20.75 8.90 -22.71
N LEU A 34 -19.74 8.23 -22.17
CA LEU A 34 -18.73 8.81 -21.26
C LEU A 34 -17.55 9.46 -21.99
N ASN A 35 -17.57 9.48 -23.33
CA ASN A 35 -16.50 9.98 -24.18
C ASN A 35 -15.16 9.25 -23.95
N TRP A 36 -15.21 7.97 -23.56
CA TRP A 36 -14.08 7.07 -23.38
C TRP A 36 -13.91 6.18 -24.62
N THR A 37 -12.66 5.93 -25.01
CA THR A 37 -12.35 4.92 -26.04
C THR A 37 -11.85 3.64 -25.38
N ILE A 38 -12.07 2.48 -26.00
CA ILE A 38 -11.55 1.20 -25.48
C ILE A 38 -10.01 1.24 -25.38
N GLU A 39 -9.31 1.94 -26.29
CA GLU A 39 -7.87 2.12 -26.16
C GLU A 39 -7.49 2.97 -24.95
N SER A 40 -8.26 4.01 -24.63
CA SER A 40 -8.00 4.87 -23.46
C SER A 40 -8.14 4.12 -22.12
N ILE A 41 -8.96 3.07 -22.10
CA ILE A 41 -9.14 2.19 -20.93
C ILE A 41 -7.96 1.20 -20.80
N LYS A 42 -7.43 0.72 -21.92
CA LYS A 42 -6.32 -0.25 -21.96
C LYS A 42 -4.94 0.36 -21.66
N LEU A 43 -4.74 1.65 -21.97
CA LEU A 43 -3.45 2.33 -21.78
C LEU A 43 -3.05 2.56 -20.30
N ASP A 44 -3.94 2.33 -19.34
CA ASP A 44 -3.64 2.56 -17.93
C ASP A 44 -2.96 1.37 -17.24
N ASP A 45 -2.81 0.21 -17.91
CA ASP A 45 -2.16 -0.98 -17.33
C ASP A 45 -0.63 -0.83 -17.26
N ASP A 46 0.00 -0.16 -18.24
CA ASP A 46 1.46 0.11 -18.28
C ASP A 46 1.93 1.11 -17.19
N ASN A 47 0.98 1.68 -16.45
CA ASN A 47 1.22 2.61 -15.36
C ASN A 47 0.96 2.02 -13.99
N LYS A 48 0.64 0.72 -13.89
CA LYS A 48 0.43 0.03 -12.62
C LYS A 48 1.73 -0.60 -12.13
N LEU A 49 2.09 -0.27 -10.91
CA LEU A 49 3.21 -0.83 -10.16
C LEU A 49 2.66 -1.64 -8.98
N VAL A 50 3.36 -2.70 -8.62
CA VAL A 50 3.03 -3.48 -7.41
C VAL A 50 3.63 -2.77 -6.20
N CYS A 51 2.86 -2.67 -5.11
CA CYS A 51 3.35 -2.07 -3.86
C CYS A 51 4.47 -2.93 -3.24
N PRO A 52 5.57 -2.32 -2.76
CA PRO A 52 6.63 -3.07 -2.05
C PRO A 52 6.21 -3.56 -0.66
N TYR A 53 5.17 -2.98 -0.06
CA TYR A 53 4.69 -3.34 1.28
C TYR A 53 3.58 -4.41 1.26
N ASP A 54 2.82 -4.49 0.16
CA ASP A 54 1.71 -5.44 -0.02
C ASP A 54 1.55 -5.83 -1.50
N SER A 55 1.86 -7.08 -1.82
CA SER A 55 1.82 -7.59 -3.20
C SER A 55 0.42 -7.64 -3.83
N SER A 56 -0.64 -7.48 -3.03
CA SER A 56 -2.02 -7.41 -3.53
C SER A 56 -2.38 -6.02 -4.09
N HIS A 57 -1.60 -4.99 -3.79
CA HIS A 57 -1.86 -3.63 -4.23
C HIS A 57 -1.26 -3.33 -5.61
N GLN A 58 -2.12 -2.84 -6.53
CA GLN A 58 -1.71 -2.21 -7.79
C GLN A 58 -1.86 -0.70 -7.68
N ILE A 59 -0.79 0.04 -8.01
CA ILE A 59 -0.68 1.48 -7.80
C ILE A 59 -0.38 2.17 -9.12
N SER A 60 -1.10 3.23 -9.44
CA SER A 60 -0.72 4.09 -10.57
C SER A 60 0.55 4.89 -10.26
N LYS A 61 1.44 5.06 -11.25
CA LYS A 61 2.66 5.89 -11.10
C LYS A 61 2.39 7.29 -10.52
N LYS A 62 1.24 7.90 -10.86
CA LYS A 62 0.83 9.22 -10.38
C LYS A 62 0.59 9.26 -8.86
N ASN A 63 0.08 8.17 -8.29
CA ASN A 63 -0.31 8.09 -6.87
C ASN A 63 0.71 7.30 -6.03
N LEU A 64 1.84 6.89 -6.61
CA LEU A 64 2.84 6.05 -5.96
C LEU A 64 3.30 6.65 -4.63
N HIS A 65 3.69 7.92 -4.61
CA HIS A 65 4.25 8.54 -3.40
C HIS A 65 3.24 8.59 -2.25
N GLN A 66 2.00 9.03 -2.53
CA GLN A 66 0.94 9.09 -1.52
C GLN A 66 0.53 7.71 -1.03
N HIS A 67 0.53 6.71 -1.93
CA HIS A 67 0.26 5.33 -1.55
C HIS A 67 1.36 4.78 -0.63
N LEU A 68 2.63 4.95 -0.99
CA LEU A 68 3.75 4.40 -0.22
C LEU A 68 3.75 4.92 1.21
N GLU A 69 3.52 6.22 1.40
CA GLU A 69 3.42 6.83 2.73
C GLU A 69 2.27 6.21 3.55
N ARG A 70 1.05 6.19 3.01
CA ARG A 70 -0.11 5.65 3.73
C ARG A 70 -0.02 4.14 3.97
N CYS A 71 0.51 3.40 3.00
CA CYS A 71 0.63 1.95 3.09
C CYS A 71 1.67 1.55 4.12
N GLN A 72 2.79 2.29 4.21
CA GLN A 72 3.78 2.10 5.27
C GLN A 72 3.17 2.35 6.65
N TRP A 73 2.47 3.46 6.81
CA TRP A 73 1.79 3.81 8.07
C TRP A 73 0.83 2.71 8.51
N LYS A 74 0.01 2.22 7.57
CA LYS A 74 -0.92 1.11 7.83
C LYS A 74 -0.19 -0.18 8.22
N GLN A 75 0.95 -0.48 7.60
CA GLN A 75 1.78 -1.64 7.95
C GLN A 75 2.38 -1.52 9.36
N GLU A 76 2.73 -0.30 9.76
CA GLU A 76 3.24 0.04 11.09
C GLU A 76 2.13 0.12 12.16
N GLY A 77 0.86 0.00 11.76
CA GLY A 77 -0.30 -0.05 12.66
C GLY A 77 -1.03 1.27 12.83
N TYR A 78 -0.65 2.31 12.09
CA TYR A 78 -1.34 3.59 12.06
C TYR A 78 -2.57 3.56 11.16
N ASN A 79 -3.54 4.43 11.44
CA ASN A 79 -4.76 4.64 10.70
C ASN A 79 -4.83 6.07 10.13
N GLU A 80 -5.86 6.36 9.33
CA GLU A 80 -6.05 7.63 8.66
C GLU A 80 -6.30 8.84 9.58
N PHE A 81 -6.60 8.60 10.86
CA PHE A 81 -6.79 9.64 11.88
C PHE A 81 -5.52 9.94 12.66
N ASP A 82 -4.47 9.13 12.50
CA ASP A 82 -3.20 9.36 13.18
C ASP A 82 -2.47 10.54 12.54
N VAL A 83 -2.05 11.49 13.39
CA VAL A 83 -1.37 12.70 12.95
C VAL A 83 0.13 12.56 13.19
N PRO A 84 0.98 12.84 12.19
CA PRO A 84 2.42 12.86 12.38
C PRO A 84 2.80 13.83 13.50
N LEU A 85 3.64 13.36 14.43
CA LEU A 85 4.25 14.22 15.43
C LEU A 85 5.08 15.32 14.74
N PRO A 86 5.03 16.58 15.21
CA PRO A 86 5.82 17.64 14.61
C PRO A 86 7.32 17.32 14.72
N GLU A 87 8.09 17.65 13.69
CA GLU A 87 9.55 17.59 13.80
C GLU A 87 10.03 18.48 14.94
N SER A 88 11.03 18.01 15.69
CA SER A 88 11.57 18.80 16.79
C SER A 88 12.17 20.09 16.24
N SER A 89 11.80 21.23 16.82
CA SER A 89 12.43 22.52 16.52
C SER A 89 13.80 22.69 17.18
N LEU A 90 14.26 21.69 17.95
CA LEU A 90 15.51 21.72 18.67
C LEU A 90 16.67 21.35 17.75
N SER A 91 17.83 22.00 17.96
CA SER A 91 19.06 21.62 17.29
C SER A 91 19.45 20.20 17.66
N LEU A 92 20.04 19.47 16.70
CA LEU A 92 20.56 18.11 16.91
C LEU A 92 21.62 18.05 18.04
N ASN A 93 22.28 19.18 18.34
CA ASN A 93 23.27 19.30 19.42
C ASN A 93 22.72 19.99 20.68
N SER A 94 21.39 20.15 20.79
CA SER A 94 20.79 20.70 22.00
C SER A 94 21.08 19.80 23.20
N TYR A 95 21.38 20.41 24.35
CA TYR A 95 21.54 19.69 25.62
C TYR A 95 20.27 18.94 26.03
N SER A 96 19.10 19.41 25.56
CA SER A 96 17.81 18.76 25.80
C SER A 96 17.47 17.66 24.78
N SER A 97 18.43 17.24 23.95
CA SER A 97 18.23 16.18 22.95
C SER A 97 19.07 14.95 23.30
N ILE A 98 18.45 13.77 23.22
CA ILE A 98 19.15 12.49 23.37
C ILE A 98 19.45 11.95 21.97
N LYS A 99 20.71 11.60 21.70
CA LYS A 99 21.13 10.93 20.47
C LYS A 99 21.17 9.43 20.72
N LEU A 100 20.42 8.68 19.92
CA LEU A 100 20.48 7.22 19.89
C LEU A 100 21.05 6.81 18.55
N ASP A 101 22.22 6.17 18.57
CA ASP A 101 22.76 5.54 17.38
C ASP A 101 22.00 4.23 17.08
N SER A 102 22.16 3.73 15.85
CA SER A 102 21.46 2.55 15.38
C SER A 102 21.72 1.31 16.26
N GLN A 103 22.95 1.10 16.73
CA GLN A 103 23.26 -0.07 17.57
C GLN A 103 22.55 0.03 18.92
N THR A 104 22.61 1.20 19.56
CA THR A 104 21.93 1.46 20.84
C THR A 104 20.42 1.33 20.69
N GLN A 105 19.83 1.91 19.64
CA GLN A 105 18.40 1.80 19.37
C GLN A 105 17.96 0.34 19.21
N ASN A 106 18.70 -0.44 18.42
CA ASN A 106 18.38 -1.84 18.16
C ASN A 106 18.46 -2.68 19.43
N LYS A 107 19.46 -2.42 20.27
CA LYS A 107 19.58 -3.06 21.57
C LYS A 107 18.37 -2.77 22.46
N ILE A 108 17.97 -1.51 22.59
CA ILE A 108 16.79 -1.11 23.39
C ILE A 108 15.53 -1.82 22.87
N LEU A 109 15.33 -1.86 21.56
CA LEU A 109 14.18 -2.52 20.94
C LEU A 109 14.18 -4.02 21.23
N TRP A 110 15.32 -4.70 21.09
CA TRP A 110 15.44 -6.13 21.39
C TRP A 110 15.17 -6.44 22.86
N GLU A 111 15.75 -5.69 23.79
CA GLU A 111 15.50 -5.85 25.23
C GLU A 111 14.02 -5.66 25.58
N ALA A 112 13.34 -4.72 24.93
CA ALA A 112 11.91 -4.51 25.12
C ALA A 112 11.07 -5.66 24.56
N LYS A 113 11.44 -6.24 23.41
CA LYS A 113 10.76 -7.42 22.84
C LYS A 113 11.01 -8.70 23.65
N GLU A 114 12.17 -8.83 24.29
CA GLU A 114 12.40 -9.92 25.24
C GLU A 114 11.45 -9.84 26.45
N LYS A 115 11.14 -8.61 26.89
CA LYS A 115 10.20 -8.37 28.00
C LYS A 115 8.73 -8.48 27.57
N ASP A 116 8.40 -8.03 26.37
CA ASP A 116 7.08 -8.16 25.76
C ASP A 116 7.18 -8.82 24.37
N PRO A 117 7.01 -10.15 24.29
CA PRO A 117 7.06 -10.88 23.03
C PRO A 117 5.99 -10.48 22.01
N THR A 118 4.92 -9.79 22.43
CA THR A 118 3.85 -9.32 21.54
C THR A 118 4.21 -8.02 20.82
N MET A 119 5.29 -7.36 21.27
CA MET A 119 5.79 -6.13 20.68
C MET A 119 6.27 -6.37 19.25
N LYS A 120 5.65 -5.66 18.30
CA LYS A 120 6.06 -5.67 16.89
C LYS A 120 7.19 -4.67 16.70
N ILE A 121 8.39 -5.17 16.41
CA ILE A 121 9.51 -4.35 15.93
C ILE A 121 9.52 -4.45 14.41
N ALA A 122 9.48 -3.32 13.70
CA ALA A 122 9.68 -3.29 12.26
C ALA A 122 11.12 -3.73 11.93
N ASN A 123 11.29 -4.64 10.97
CA ASN A 123 12.61 -4.99 10.44
C ASN A 123 13.11 -3.81 9.60
N TYR A 124 13.95 -2.95 10.20
CA TYR A 124 14.54 -1.76 9.57
C TYR A 124 15.67 -2.10 8.58
N GLU A 125 15.70 -3.31 8.01
CA GLU A 125 16.61 -3.66 6.92
C GLU A 125 16.10 -3.10 5.58
N CYS A 126 15.93 -1.78 5.50
CA CYS A 126 15.72 -1.08 4.24
C CYS A 126 16.80 0.00 4.09
N SER A 127 17.87 -0.36 3.38
CA SER A 127 19.07 0.46 3.16
C SER A 127 18.83 1.70 2.28
N THR A 128 17.60 1.95 1.80
CA THR A 128 17.35 2.93 0.73
C THR A 128 16.70 4.24 1.16
N TRP A 129 16.26 4.43 2.41
CA TRP A 129 15.51 5.65 2.79
C TRP A 129 15.99 6.39 4.04
N HIS A 130 17.25 6.16 4.43
CA HIS A 130 17.93 6.63 5.65
C HIS A 130 17.94 8.15 5.96
N LYS A 131 17.20 9.01 5.24
CA LYS A 131 17.37 10.48 5.35
C LYS A 131 16.12 11.33 5.63
N ARG A 132 14.91 10.79 5.80
CA ARG A 132 13.74 11.68 6.04
C ARG A 132 12.84 11.41 7.24
N TYR A 133 12.86 10.26 7.89
CA TYR A 133 11.81 9.95 8.89
C TYR A 133 12.30 9.26 10.18
N ILE A 134 13.55 9.44 10.57
CA ILE A 134 14.08 8.90 11.85
C ILE A 134 13.53 9.67 13.08
N SER A 135 12.86 10.80 12.89
CA SER A 135 12.36 11.63 14.00
C SER A 135 11.04 11.16 14.65
N PHE A 136 10.31 10.23 14.03
CA PHE A 136 8.91 9.97 14.40
C PHE A 136 8.69 8.95 15.53
N PHE A 137 9.59 7.98 15.72
CA PHE A 137 9.28 6.81 16.55
C PHE A 137 9.78 6.85 18.01
N ILE A 138 10.71 7.75 18.36
CA ILE A 138 11.32 7.73 19.71
C ILE A 138 10.56 8.62 20.71
N SER A 139 9.75 9.58 20.25
CA SER A 139 9.05 10.52 21.14
C SER A 139 7.90 9.90 21.93
N PHE A 140 7.31 8.78 21.50
CA PHE A 140 6.16 8.19 22.18
C PHE A 140 6.53 7.35 23.41
N TYR A 141 7.68 6.68 23.40
CA TYR A 141 8.04 5.76 24.50
C TYR A 141 8.68 6.46 25.71
N ILE A 142 9.41 7.57 25.49
CA ILE A 142 9.99 8.36 26.60
C ILE A 142 8.89 9.09 27.40
N TYR A 143 7.80 9.52 26.75
CA TYR A 143 6.70 10.19 27.45
C TYR A 143 5.94 9.25 28.39
N ILE A 144 5.76 7.98 28.02
CA ILE A 144 5.08 7.00 28.88
C ILE A 144 5.96 6.58 30.06
N TYR A 145 7.28 6.45 29.87
CA TYR A 145 8.19 6.04 30.94
C TYR A 145 8.46 7.12 32.01
N SER A 146 8.32 8.41 31.67
CA SER A 146 8.49 9.51 32.64
C SER A 146 7.23 9.84 33.47
N HIS A 147 6.07 9.28 33.13
CA HIS A 147 4.80 9.61 33.81
C HIS A 147 4.25 8.50 34.71
N TYR A 148 4.95 7.37 34.82
CA TYR A 148 4.54 6.19 35.63
C TYR A 148 5.66 5.61 36.51
N ILE A 149 6.68 6.41 36.87
CA ILE A 149 7.61 6.16 37.98
C ILE A 149 7.67 7.42 38.85
#